data_AF-A0A521YNQ4-F1
#
_entry.id   AF-A0A521YNQ4-F1
#
_cell.length_a   1.000
_cell.length_b   1.000
_cell.length_c   1.000
_cell.angle_alpha   90.00
_cell.angle_beta   90.00
_cell.angle_gamma   90.00
#
_symmetry.space_group_name_H-M   'P 1'
#
loop_
_entity.id
_entity.type
_entity.pdbx_description
1 polymer ?
#
loop_
_entity_poly.entity_id
_entity_poly.type
_entity_poly.pdbx_seq_one_letter_code
_entity_poly.pdbx_strand_id
1 'polypeptide(L)' 'MPGRSGATSIPYKDSGESQAATITSHVDFTFFTFSTALRHTKAGKLRAIAVGGAGRNPQAPDVPL' A
#
# COMPACT_ATOMS: atom_id res chain seq x y z
N MET A 1 17.20 -5.52 15.28
CA MET A 1 17.27 -4.39 16.24
C MET A 1 15.87 -3.84 16.44
N PRO A 2 15.40 -3.64 17.68
CA PRO A 2 14.14 -2.97 17.95
C PRO A 2 14.29 -1.44 17.76
N GLY A 3 13.29 -0.76 17.17
CA GLY A 3 13.14 0.69 17.32
C GLY A 3 13.46 1.63 16.15
N ARG A 4 12.98 1.35 14.93
CA ARG A 4 12.81 2.42 13.92
C ARG A 4 11.32 2.62 13.62
N SER A 5 10.69 3.53 14.34
CA SER A 5 9.33 4.02 14.10
C SER A 5 9.29 5.17 13.08
N GLY A 6 10.33 5.31 12.26
CA GLY A 6 10.42 6.34 11.22
C GLY A 6 10.12 5.77 9.83
N ALA A 7 9.33 6.50 9.06
CA ALA A 7 9.16 6.26 7.62
C ALA A 7 9.91 7.34 6.84
N THR A 8 10.68 6.95 5.84
CA THR A 8 11.35 7.88 4.92
C THR A 8 10.56 7.94 3.62
N SER A 9 10.16 9.14 3.20
CA SER A 9 9.49 9.33 1.91
C SER A 9 10.48 9.11 0.78
N ILE A 10 10.18 8.17 -0.11
CA ILE A 10 10.91 7.92 -1.35
C ILE A 10 10.01 8.38 -2.50
N PRO A 11 10.36 9.48 -3.21
CA PRO A 11 9.54 9.96 -4.30
C PRO A 11 9.67 9.04 -5.52
N TYR A 12 8.53 8.67 -6.08
CA TYR A 12 8.42 7.94 -7.34
C TYR A 12 7.70 8.80 -8.37
N LYS A 13 7.93 8.53 -9.65
CA LYS A 13 7.30 9.29 -10.74
C LYS A 13 5.78 9.13 -10.76
N ASP A 14 5.31 7.92 -10.45
CA ASP A 14 3.89 7.58 -10.38
C ASP A 14 3.63 6.39 -9.42
N SER A 15 2.34 6.09 -9.21
CA SER A 15 1.91 5.01 -8.32
C SER A 15 2.26 3.60 -8.82
N GLY A 16 2.50 3.41 -10.11
CA GLY A 16 2.87 2.12 -10.67
C GLY A 16 4.31 1.77 -10.30
N GLU A 17 5.21 2.75 -10.38
CA GLU A 17 6.61 2.61 -9.96
C GLU A 17 6.74 2.32 -8.46
N SER A 18 5.99 3.02 -7.61
CA SER A 18 6.02 2.79 -6.16
C SER A 18 5.42 1.43 -5.76
N GLN A 19 4.37 0.98 -6.45
CA GLN A 19 3.80 -0.37 -6.26
C GLN A 19 4.77 -1.45 -6.69
N ALA A 20 5.43 -1.30 -7.85
CA ALA A 20 6.45 -2.23 -8.31
C ALA A 20 7.59 -2.35 -7.29
N ALA A 21 8.08 -1.21 -6.77
CA ALA A 21 9.10 -1.18 -5.73
C ALA A 21 8.66 -1.89 -4.44
N THR A 22 7.39 -1.81 -4.06
CA THR A 22 6.86 -2.52 -2.89
C THR A 22 6.76 -4.03 -3.17
N ILE A 23 6.26 -4.42 -4.36
CA ILE A 23 6.14 -5.83 -4.77
C ILE A 23 7.51 -6.52 -4.82
N THR A 24 8.56 -5.80 -5.23
CA THR A 24 9.94 -6.30 -5.27
C THR A 24 10.70 -6.09 -3.96
N SER A 25 10.03 -5.62 -2.90
CA SER A 25 10.59 -5.36 -1.57
C SER A 25 11.76 -4.36 -1.54
N HIS A 26 11.78 -3.42 -2.49
CA HIS A 26 12.70 -2.28 -2.49
C HIS A 26 12.30 -1.21 -1.47
N VAL A 27 11.00 -1.13 -1.14
CA VAL A 27 10.43 -0.33 -0.06
C VAL A 27 9.45 -1.18 0.76
N ASP A 28 9.28 -0.82 2.03
CA ASP A 28 8.43 -1.59 2.95
C ASP A 28 6.92 -1.43 2.67
N PHE A 29 6.50 -0.23 2.27
CA PHE A 29 5.11 0.10 1.96
C PHE A 29 5.01 1.31 1.03
N THR A 30 3.85 1.50 0.42
CA THR A 30 3.53 2.66 -0.43
C THR A 30 2.11 3.15 -0.15
N PHE A 31 1.83 4.40 -0.50
CA PHE A 31 0.48 4.95 -0.64
C PHE A 31 0.11 5.00 -2.11
N PHE A 32 -1.13 4.65 -2.44
CA PHE A 32 -1.59 4.49 -3.83
C PHE A 32 -3.11 4.64 -3.90
N THR A 33 -3.61 4.87 -5.11
CA THR A 33 -5.05 4.97 -5.36
C THR A 33 -5.70 3.60 -5.20
N PHE A 34 -6.85 3.56 -4.52
CA PHE A 34 -7.55 2.31 -4.20
C PHE A 34 -7.87 1.45 -5.44
N SER A 35 -8.17 2.07 -6.58
CA SER A 35 -8.48 1.36 -7.83
C SER A 35 -7.31 0.53 -8.35
N THR A 36 -6.08 1.02 -8.22
CA THR A 36 -4.86 0.28 -8.62
C THR A 36 -4.52 -0.79 -7.58
N ALA A 37 -4.73 -0.44 -6.30
CA ALA A 37 -4.51 -1.33 -5.17
C ALA A 37 -5.25 -2.65 -5.28
N LEU A 38 -6.54 -2.56 -5.57
CA LEU A 38 -7.46 -3.69 -5.47
C LEU A 38 -7.04 -4.82 -6.41
N ARG A 39 -6.46 -4.51 -7.57
CA ARG A 39 -5.97 -5.52 -8.51
C ARG A 39 -4.77 -6.29 -7.95
N HIS A 40 -3.78 -5.60 -7.40
CA HIS A 40 -2.59 -6.23 -6.82
C HIS A 40 -2.90 -6.97 -5.52
N THR A 41 -3.78 -6.43 -4.68
CA THR A 41 -4.25 -7.08 -3.45
C THR A 41 -5.04 -8.35 -3.76
N LYS A 42 -6.00 -8.31 -4.70
CA LYS A 42 -6.76 -9.50 -5.11
C LYS A 42 -5.88 -10.58 -5.75
N ALA A 43 -4.80 -10.17 -6.45
CA ALA A 43 -3.82 -11.08 -7.02
C ALA A 43 -2.80 -11.62 -5.99
N GLY A 44 -2.90 -11.24 -4.71
CA GLY A 44 -1.98 -11.67 -3.65
C GLY A 44 -0.57 -11.08 -3.73
N LYS A 45 -0.34 -10.07 -4.58
CA LYS A 45 0.97 -9.43 -4.77
C LYS A 45 1.26 -8.34 -3.73
N LEU A 46 0.21 -7.77 -3.16
CA LEU A 46 0.28 -6.77 -2.10
C LEU A 46 -0.69 -7.14 -0.98
N ARG A 47 -0.37 -6.73 0.25
CA ARG A 47 -1.28 -6.80 1.40
C ARG A 47 -1.77 -5.39 1.73
N ALA A 48 -3.08 -5.17 1.61
CA ALA A 48 -3.69 -3.94 2.09
C ALA A 48 -3.76 -3.95 3.63
N ILE A 49 -3.23 -2.90 4.27
CA ILE A 49 -3.17 -2.79 5.74
C ILE A 49 -4.07 -1.69 6.31
N ALA A 50 -4.44 -0.70 5.51
CA ALA A 50 -5.26 0.45 5.91
C ALA A 50 -5.93 1.09 4.69
N VAL A 51 -6.99 1.88 4.91
CA VAL A 51 -7.61 2.74 3.89
C VAL A 51 -7.71 4.17 4.42
N GLY A 52 -7.30 5.17 3.64
CA GLY A 52 -7.30 6.59 4.05
C GLY A 52 -8.68 7.27 4.07
N GLY A 53 -9.78 6.51 4.20
CA GLY A 53 -11.15 7.04 4.19
C GLY A 53 -11.71 7.29 5.59
N ALA A 54 -12.94 7.83 5.68
CA ALA A 54 -13.65 8.00 6.97
C ALA A 54 -14.34 6.70 7.46
N GLY A 55 -14.42 5.68 6.60
CA GLY A 55 -14.99 4.39 6.88
C GLY A 55 -14.26 3.30 6.08
N ARG A 56 -14.54 2.03 6.40
CA ARG A 56 -14.07 0.91 5.57
C ARG A 56 -14.59 1.06 4.15
N ASN A 57 -13.77 0.71 3.17
CA ASN A 57 -14.20 0.75 1.77
C ASN A 57 -15.13 -0.44 1.49
N PRO A 58 -16.34 -0.25 0.92
CA PRO A 58 -17.26 -1.35 0.58
C PRO A 58 -16.65 -2.42 -0.34
N GLN A 59 -15.66 -2.05 -1.16
CA GLN A 59 -14.96 -2.97 -2.06
C GLN A 59 -13.81 -3.74 -1.38
N ALA A 60 -13.45 -3.36 -0.15
CA ALA A 60 -12.44 -4.01 0.68
C ALA A 60 -12.85 -3.95 2.18
N PRO A 61 -13.96 -4.59 2.56
CA PRO A 61 -14.53 -4.49 3.91
C PRO A 61 -13.67 -5.15 4.98
N ASP A 62 -12.72 -6.01 4.60
CA ASP A 62 -11.78 -6.67 5.51
C ASP A 62 -10.54 -5.81 5.83
N VAL A 63 -10.31 -4.75 5.07
CA VAL A 63 -9.18 -3.86 5.29
C VAL A 63 -9.55 -2.85 6.39
N PRO A 64 -8.71 -2.69 7.43
CA PRO A 64 -8.91 -1.68 8.46
C PRO A 64 -8.90 -0.25 7.91
N LEU A 65 -9.39 0.67 8.74
CA LEU A 65 -9.11 2.10 8.62
C LEU A 65 -7.67 2.37 9.02
#